data_AF-A0A7Z9R1N2-F1
#
_entry.id   AF-A0A7Z9R1N2-F1
#
_cell.length_a   1.000
_cell.length_b   1.000
_cell.length_c   1.000
_cell.angle_alpha   90.00
_cell.angle_beta   90.00
_cell.angle_gamma   90.00
#
_symmetry.space_group_name_H-M   'P 1'
#
loop_
_entity.id
_entity.type
_entity.pdbx_description
1 polymer ?
#
loop_
_entity_poly.entity_id
_entity_poly.type
_entity_poly.pdbx_seq_one_letter_code
_entity_poly.pdbx_strand_id
1 'polypeptide(L)'
;MPKGVRDCDDDMGAVVQPEIRAGDILFFMDGAQTHGTHPWRNDHQRRSVLFKYASRTANRGGSRPYYEPETYWDEEIVSGMTPEERAVMFGPTSAPKTQEVYLAVEPDGTVRLDN
;
A
#
# COMPACT_ATOMS: atom_id res chain seq x y z
N MET A 1 21.31 15.06 5.68
CA MET A 1 21.13 15.10 4.22
C MET A 1 21.71 16.41 3.69
N PRO A 2 22.60 16.37 2.67
CA PRO A 2 23.10 17.57 1.99
C PRO A 2 21.97 18.43 1.39
N LYS A 3 22.21 19.73 1.21
CA LYS A 3 21.18 20.65 0.68
C LYS A 3 20.73 20.27 -0.73
N GLY A 4 21.67 20.01 -1.64
CA GLY A 4 21.37 19.60 -3.02
C GLY A 4 20.52 18.34 -3.11
N VAL A 5 20.76 17.36 -2.24
CA VAL A 5 19.95 16.12 -2.14
C VAL A 5 18.56 16.38 -1.58
N ARG A 6 18.43 17.29 -0.60
CA ARG A 6 17.13 17.64 -0.01
C ARG A 6 16.22 18.35 -1.00
N ASP A 7 16.79 19.31 -1.73
CA ASP A 7 16.04 20.18 -2.62
C ASP A 7 16.01 19.62 -4.07
N CYS A 8 16.80 18.56 -4.32
CA CYS A 8 17.01 17.89 -5.61
C CYS A 8 17.60 18.79 -6.73
N ASP A 9 18.37 19.83 -6.36
CA ASP A 9 19.12 20.67 -7.32
C ASP A 9 20.43 20.00 -7.79
N ASP A 10 21.07 19.26 -6.88
CA ASP A 10 22.22 18.38 -7.13
C ASP A 10 22.09 17.20 -6.16
N ASP A 11 21.42 16.14 -6.62
CA ASP A 11 21.15 14.96 -5.80
C ASP A 11 22.35 14.02 -5.68
N MET A 12 23.47 14.33 -6.33
CA MET A 12 24.69 13.53 -6.32
C MET A 12 24.47 12.06 -6.77
N GLY A 13 23.44 11.80 -7.56
CA GLY A 13 23.02 10.46 -7.99
C GLY A 13 22.28 9.66 -6.91
N ALA A 14 21.89 10.29 -5.79
CA ALA A 14 21.18 9.64 -4.70
C ALA A 14 19.66 9.53 -4.92
N VAL A 15 19.12 10.23 -5.93
CA VAL A 15 17.71 10.21 -6.29
C VAL A 15 17.56 9.54 -7.66
N VAL A 16 16.57 8.67 -7.76
CA VAL A 16 16.13 8.09 -9.03
C VAL A 16 14.72 8.61 -9.29
N GLN A 17 14.49 9.15 -10.49
CA GLN A 17 13.16 9.49 -10.98
C GLN A 17 12.72 8.41 -12.00
N PRO A 18 11.90 7.42 -11.58
CA PRO A 18 11.46 6.37 -12.49
C PRO A 18 10.57 6.94 -13.59
N GLU A 19 10.86 6.60 -14.84
CA GLU A 19 9.96 6.86 -15.96
C GLU A 19 8.86 5.80 -15.97
N ILE A 20 7.60 6.24 -15.87
CA ILE A 20 6.42 5.36 -15.81
C ILE A 20 5.36 5.82 -16.80
N ARG A 21 4.61 4.86 -17.36
CA ARG A 21 3.46 5.08 -18.24
C ARG A 21 2.16 4.73 -17.51
N ALA A 22 1.03 5.16 -18.07
CA ALA A 22 -0.28 4.76 -17.56
C ALA A 22 -0.41 3.23 -17.61
N GLY A 23 -0.69 2.62 -16.45
CA GLY A 23 -0.76 1.16 -16.29
C GLY A 23 0.49 0.53 -15.66
N ASP A 24 1.61 1.25 -15.59
CA ASP A 24 2.80 0.76 -14.88
C ASP A 24 2.59 0.80 -13.36
N ILE A 25 3.23 -0.14 -12.66
CA ILE A 25 3.17 -0.27 -11.20
C ILE A 25 4.57 -0.05 -10.62
N LEU A 26 4.69 0.90 -9.70
CA LEU A 26 5.93 1.15 -8.95
C LEU A 26 5.80 0.60 -7.53
N PHE A 27 6.60 -0.43 -7.22
CA PHE A 27 6.81 -0.87 -5.84
C PHE A 27 7.96 -0.09 -5.21
N PHE A 28 7.70 0.52 -4.05
CA PHE A 28 8.70 1.23 -3.27
C PHE A 28 8.43 1.05 -1.77
N MET A 29 9.45 1.23 -0.94
CA MET A 29 9.34 1.00 0.50
C MET A 29 8.87 2.26 1.23
N ASP A 30 7.56 2.52 1.24
CA ASP A 30 6.91 3.71 1.84
C ASP A 30 7.69 4.35 3.01
N GLY A 31 7.69 3.72 4.20
CA GLY A 31 8.34 4.30 5.39
C GLY A 31 9.86 4.09 5.48
N ALA A 32 10.43 3.16 4.70
CA ALA A 32 11.85 2.81 4.80
C ALA A 32 12.71 3.46 3.69
N GLN A 33 12.09 4.11 2.71
CA GLN A 33 12.73 4.77 1.59
C GLN A 33 12.27 6.22 1.52
N THR A 34 13.20 7.16 1.54
CA THR A 34 12.90 8.56 1.23
C THR A 34 12.39 8.65 -0.20
N HIS A 35 11.20 9.20 -0.35
CA HIS A 35 10.55 9.39 -1.64
C HIS A 35 9.81 10.72 -1.64
N GLY A 36 9.44 11.18 -2.82
CA GLY A 36 8.76 12.43 -3.03
C GLY A 36 8.44 12.62 -4.50
N THR A 37 7.96 13.80 -4.85
CA THR A 37 7.63 14.12 -6.24
C THR A 37 8.23 15.45 -6.63
N HIS A 38 8.94 15.47 -7.76
CA HIS A 38 9.41 16.71 -8.37
C HIS A 38 8.23 17.64 -8.74
N PRO A 39 8.48 18.95 -8.86
CA PRO A 39 7.50 19.90 -9.37
C PRO A 39 6.92 19.42 -10.70
N TRP A 40 5.59 19.45 -10.80
CA TRP A 40 4.90 19.04 -12.01
C TRP A 40 5.05 20.13 -13.09
N ARG A 41 5.50 19.74 -14.29
CA ARG A 41 5.83 20.68 -15.39
C ARG A 41 4.98 20.50 -16.64
N ASN A 42 4.09 19.50 -16.69
CA ASN A 42 3.23 19.27 -17.85
C ASN A 42 1.96 20.14 -17.81
N ASP A 43 1.32 20.28 -18.96
CA ASP A 43 0.07 21.03 -19.19
C ASP A 43 -1.21 20.27 -18.79
N HIS A 44 -1.10 18.99 -18.44
CA HIS A 44 -2.19 18.12 -18.01
C HIS A 44 -1.99 17.66 -16.57
N GLN A 45 -3.04 17.16 -15.92
CA GLN A 45 -2.97 16.66 -14.54
C GLN A 45 -2.29 15.28 -14.47
N ARG A 46 -1.48 15.06 -13.44
CA ARG A 46 -0.98 13.73 -13.06
C ARG A 46 -1.98 13.06 -12.12
N ARG A 47 -2.38 11.82 -12.43
CA ARG A 47 -3.20 10.98 -11.54
C ARG A 47 -2.47 9.68 -11.22
N SER A 48 -2.49 9.30 -9.96
CA SER A 48 -1.94 8.03 -9.45
C SER A 48 -2.85 7.50 -8.36
N VAL A 49 -2.88 6.18 -8.20
CA VAL A 49 -3.50 5.52 -7.04
C VAL A 49 -2.39 4.92 -6.20
N LEU A 50 -2.39 5.23 -4.90
CA LEU A 50 -1.39 4.72 -3.97
C LEU A 50 -2.04 3.67 -3.07
N PHE A 51 -1.60 2.43 -3.18
CA PHE A 51 -1.99 1.34 -2.29
C PHE A 51 -0.86 1.07 -1.30
N LYS A 52 -1.18 1.11 -0.01
CA LYS A 52 -0.22 0.79 1.05
C LYS A 52 -0.54 -0.58 1.62
N TYR A 53 0.39 -1.51 1.42
CA TYR A 53 0.35 -2.83 2.03
C TYR A 53 1.25 -2.85 3.25
N ALA A 54 0.77 -3.47 4.33
CA ALA A 54 1.55 -3.68 5.54
C ALA A 54 1.40 -5.14 5.97
N SER A 55 2.50 -5.75 6.43
CA SER A 55 2.40 -7.03 7.10
C SER A 55 1.46 -6.91 8.31
N ARG A 56 0.68 -7.96 8.55
CA ARG A 56 -0.19 -8.08 9.71
C ARG A 56 0.57 -7.82 11.03
N THR A 57 1.86 -8.14 11.11
CA THR A 57 2.68 -7.91 12.30
C THR A 57 3.32 -6.53 12.38
N ALA A 58 3.08 -5.64 11.41
CA ALA A 58 3.58 -4.25 11.42
C ALA A 58 3.00 -3.42 12.57
N ASN A 59 1.84 -3.84 13.12
CA ASN A 59 1.29 -3.31 14.36
C ASN A 59 1.25 -4.41 15.43
N ARG A 60 2.04 -4.23 16.49
CA ARG A 60 2.06 -5.14 17.65
C ARG A 60 1.03 -4.68 18.68
N GLY A 61 -0.23 -5.13 18.51
CA GLY A 61 -1.27 -5.07 19.56
C GLY A 61 -2.15 -3.81 19.63
N GLY A 62 -1.99 -2.81 18.76
CA GLY A 62 -2.64 -1.50 18.91
C GLY A 62 -3.86 -1.19 18.04
N SER A 63 -4.22 -2.06 17.09
CA SER A 63 -5.33 -1.81 16.14
C SER A 63 -6.65 -2.43 16.56
N ARG A 64 -6.78 -2.96 17.78
CA ARG A 64 -8.10 -3.36 18.31
C ARG A 64 -8.80 -2.14 18.91
N PRO A 65 -10.11 -1.93 18.65
CA PRO A 65 -11.00 -2.71 17.77
C PRO A 65 -10.89 -2.37 16.26
N TYR A 66 -10.14 -1.34 15.90
CA TYR A 66 -10.05 -0.74 14.57
C TYR A 66 -9.23 -1.51 13.53
N TYR A 67 -9.55 -2.77 13.24
CA TYR A 67 -8.85 -3.50 12.17
C TYR A 67 -9.80 -4.14 11.14
N GLU A 68 -11.10 -4.12 11.42
CA GLU A 68 -12.13 -4.63 10.50
C GLU A 68 -12.36 -3.62 9.36
N PRO A 69 -12.58 -4.09 8.11
CA PRO A 69 -12.82 -3.22 6.97
C PRO A 69 -13.92 -2.17 7.21
N GLU A 70 -14.99 -2.55 7.92
CA GLU A 70 -16.14 -1.72 8.28
C GLU A 70 -15.77 -0.54 9.20
N THR A 71 -14.59 -0.56 9.81
CA THR A 71 -14.07 0.60 10.56
C THR A 71 -13.68 1.74 9.63
N TYR A 72 -13.25 1.42 8.41
CA TYR A 72 -12.61 2.36 7.49
C TYR A 72 -13.42 2.64 6.23
N TRP A 73 -14.37 1.77 5.90
CA TRP A 73 -15.11 1.78 4.64
C TRP A 73 -16.60 1.62 4.88
N ASP A 74 -17.40 2.28 4.03
CA ASP A 74 -18.85 2.22 4.08
C ASP A 74 -19.39 0.81 3.75
N GLU A 75 -20.59 0.50 4.26
CA GLU A 75 -21.24 -0.81 4.10
C GLU A 75 -21.39 -1.21 2.62
N GLU A 76 -21.72 -0.27 1.73
CA GLU A 76 -21.84 -0.53 0.29
C GLU A 76 -20.53 -1.04 -0.31
N ILE A 77 -19.40 -0.50 0.14
CA ILE A 77 -18.07 -0.92 -0.32
C ILE A 77 -17.75 -2.31 0.22
N VAL A 78 -17.97 -2.54 1.52
CA VAL A 78 -17.58 -3.80 2.15
C VAL A 78 -18.46 -4.98 1.73
N SER A 79 -19.77 -4.77 1.58
CA SER A 79 -20.73 -5.82 1.21
C SER A 79 -20.56 -6.36 -0.21
N GLY A 80 -19.93 -5.58 -1.10
CA GLY A 80 -19.63 -5.98 -2.47
C GLY A 80 -18.35 -6.81 -2.64
N MET A 81 -17.55 -6.96 -1.58
CA MET A 81 -16.26 -7.65 -1.65
C MET A 81 -16.42 -9.17 -1.67
N THR A 82 -15.60 -9.83 -2.48
CA THR A 82 -15.31 -11.25 -2.29
C THR A 82 -14.61 -11.49 -0.95
N PRO A 83 -14.63 -12.72 -0.40
CA PRO A 83 -13.91 -13.02 0.82
C PRO A 83 -12.41 -12.68 0.74
N GLU A 84 -11.77 -12.93 -0.41
CA GLU A 84 -10.36 -12.63 -0.66
C GLU A 84 -10.07 -11.12 -0.75
N GLU A 85 -10.94 -10.34 -1.41
CA GLU A 85 -10.83 -8.88 -1.41
C GLU A 85 -11.03 -8.33 0.00
N ARG A 86 -12.01 -8.84 0.75
CA ARG A 86 -12.25 -8.40 2.12
C ARG A 86 -11.06 -8.69 3.02
N ALA A 87 -10.38 -9.84 2.83
CA ALA A 87 -9.19 -10.23 3.58
C ALA A 87 -8.05 -9.21 3.51
N VAL A 88 -7.79 -8.62 2.34
CA VAL A 88 -6.73 -7.61 2.17
C VAL A 88 -7.09 -6.22 2.72
N MET A 89 -8.38 -5.98 2.99
CA MET A 89 -8.87 -4.68 3.52
C MET A 89 -8.77 -4.58 5.04
N PHE A 90 -8.44 -5.67 5.74
CA PHE A 90 -8.18 -5.62 7.17
C PHE A 90 -6.93 -4.78 7.48
N GLY A 91 -7.02 -3.98 8.54
CA GLY A 91 -5.86 -3.28 9.10
C GLY A 91 -4.82 -4.25 9.68
N PRO A 92 -3.55 -3.83 9.82
CA PRO A 92 -2.50 -4.69 10.38
C PRO A 92 -2.80 -5.04 11.84
N THR A 93 -2.86 -6.33 12.18
CA THR A 93 -3.07 -6.82 13.55
C THR A 93 -2.37 -8.15 13.84
N SER A 94 -1.37 -8.16 14.72
CA SER A 94 -0.57 -9.38 14.97
C SER A 94 -1.33 -10.57 15.56
N ALA A 95 -2.56 -10.39 16.03
CA ALA A 95 -3.41 -11.47 16.54
C ALA A 95 -4.88 -11.20 16.16
N PRO A 96 -5.29 -11.40 14.90
CA PRO A 96 -6.69 -11.28 14.48
C PRO A 96 -7.51 -12.34 15.22
N LYS A 97 -8.74 -12.03 15.63
CA LYS A 97 -9.66 -13.03 16.23
C LYS A 97 -10.53 -13.71 15.15
N THR A 98 -10.01 -13.78 13.93
CA THR A 98 -10.68 -14.36 12.75
C THR A 98 -9.63 -15.03 11.85
N GLN A 99 -10.06 -16.01 11.07
CA GLN A 99 -9.24 -16.66 10.02
C GLN A 99 -9.42 -15.98 8.66
N GLU A 100 -10.37 -15.06 8.50
CA GLU A 100 -10.69 -14.38 7.23
C GLU A 100 -9.55 -13.50 6.67
N VAL A 101 -8.44 -13.37 7.39
CA VAL A 101 -7.31 -12.51 7.00
C VAL A 101 -6.11 -13.29 6.48
N TYR A 102 -6.21 -14.63 6.41
CA TYR A 102 -5.15 -15.48 5.89
C TYR A 102 -5.44 -15.81 4.43
N LEU A 103 -4.42 -15.62 3.60
CA LEU A 103 -4.49 -15.83 2.15
C LEU A 103 -3.38 -16.77 1.72
N ALA A 104 -3.72 -17.71 0.85
CA ALA A 104 -2.80 -18.57 0.14
C ALA A 104 -2.76 -18.15 -1.33
N VAL A 105 -1.59 -18.31 -1.95
CA VAL A 105 -1.40 -18.12 -3.40
C VAL A 105 -1.13 -19.50 -4.01
N GLU A 106 -2.03 -19.93 -4.87
CA GLU A 106 -1.90 -21.18 -5.62
C GLU A 106 -0.77 -21.07 -6.67
N PRO A 107 -0.21 -22.19 -7.16
CA PRO A 107 0.90 -22.15 -8.12
C PRO A 107 0.60 -21.42 -9.43
N ASP A 108 -0.67 -21.28 -9.80
CA ASP A 108 -1.14 -20.55 -10.97
C ASP A 108 -1.34 -19.05 -10.71
N GLY A 109 -1.09 -18.58 -9.48
CA GLY A 109 -1.25 -17.20 -9.05
C GLY A 109 -2.64 -16.87 -8.50
N THR A 110 -3.56 -17.82 -8.43
CA THR A 110 -4.88 -17.60 -7.84
C THR A 110 -4.75 -17.37 -6.33
N VAL A 111 -5.42 -16.33 -5.83
CA VAL A 111 -5.47 -16.02 -4.39
C VAL A 111 -6.72 -16.65 -3.80
N ARG A 112 -6.58 -17.33 -2.67
CA ARG A 112 -7.67 -17.95 -1.91
C ARG A 112 -7.52 -17.64 -0.43
N LEU A 113 -8.61 -17.74 0.32
CA LEU A 113 -8.52 -17.81 1.77
C LEU A 113 -7.75 -19.07 2.21
N ASP A 114 -6.89 -18.92 3.21
CA ASP A 114 -6.09 -19.99 3.84
C ASP A 114 -6.78 -20.47 5.12
N ASN A 115 -7.87 -21.23 4.95
CA ASN A 115 -8.76 -21.70 6.03
C ASN A 115 -8.84 -23.22 6.10
#